data_AF-A0A4Y2TSW1-F1
#
_entry.id   AF-A0A4Y2TSW1-F1
#
_cell.length_a   1.000
_cell.length_b   1.000
_cell.length_c   1.000
_cell.angle_alpha   90.00
_cell.angle_beta   90.00
_cell.angle_gamma   90.00
#
_symmetry.space_group_name_H-M   'P 1'
#
loop_
_entity.id
_entity.type
_entity.pdbx_description
1 polymer ?
#
loop_
_entity_poly.entity_id
_entity_poly.type
_entity_poly.pdbx_seq_one_letter_code
_entity_poly.pdbx_strand_id
1 'polypeptide(L)'
;MARSKELRLKRRELLSALHDYKRGSYIDAASFYSTEVEAREIVRLLRVQLNTKAMSRGRWGLWLRRLGKNFLYSVPVTVAFLDSVGYVAKVEGISMQPSLNPEDQKTNDYVLLNKWAIRNFKVQHGDIVALT
;
A
#
# COMPACT_ATOMS: atom_id res chain seq x y z
N MET A 1 10.71 -18.02 25.56
CA MET A 1 9.90 -18.65 26.62
C MET A 1 9.96 -17.92 27.97
N ALA A 2 11.09 -17.28 28.34
CA ALA A 2 11.24 -16.56 29.61
C ALA A 2 10.19 -15.44 29.85
N ARG A 3 9.89 -14.65 28.82
CA ARG A 3 8.91 -13.54 28.87
C ARG A 3 7.48 -13.97 29.24
N SER A 4 7.11 -15.21 28.91
CA SER A 4 5.79 -15.78 29.27
C SER A 4 5.71 -16.14 30.75
N LYS A 5 6.83 -16.57 31.36
CA LYS A 5 6.92 -16.84 32.80
C LYS A 5 6.86 -15.55 33.60
N GLU A 6 7.55 -14.50 33.14
CA GLU A 6 7.54 -13.18 33.78
C GLU A 6 6.14 -12.56 33.79
N LEU A 7 5.40 -12.65 32.66
CA LEU A 7 4.02 -12.20 32.57
C LEU A 7 3.07 -12.94 33.53
N ARG A 8 3.32 -14.24 33.75
CA ARG A 8 2.55 -15.03 34.72
C ARG A 8 2.85 -14.65 36.16
N LEU A 9 4.10 -14.26 36.45
CA LEU A 9 4.52 -13.78 37.77
C LEU A 9 3.87 -12.44 38.09
N LYS A 10 4.01 -11.45 37.21
CA LYS A 10 3.37 -10.13 37.36
C LYS A 10 1.85 -10.22 37.50
N ARG A 11 1.21 -11.17 36.80
CA ARG A 11 -0.23 -11.42 36.94
C ARG A 11 -0.60 -11.92 38.33
N ARG A 12 0.23 -12.75 38.98
CA ARG A 12 -0.02 -13.22 40.34
C ARG A 12 0.14 -12.10 41.36
N GLU A 13 1.18 -11.28 41.22
CA GLU A 13 1.45 -10.13 42.09
C GLU A 13 0.33 -9.07 42.03
N LEU A 14 -0.18 -8.79 40.82
CA LEU A 14 -1.31 -7.88 40.65
C LEU A 14 -2.60 -8.42 41.29
N LEU A 15 -2.81 -9.73 41.25
CA LEU A 15 -3.98 -10.36 41.87
C LEU A 15 -3.90 -10.34 43.40
N SER A 16 -2.71 -10.53 43.98
CA SER A 16 -2.53 -10.38 45.44
C SER A 16 -2.75 -8.93 45.88
N ALA A 17 -2.22 -7.96 45.14
CA ALA A 17 -2.43 -6.54 45.44
C ALA A 17 -3.91 -6.13 45.33
N LEU A 18 -4.63 -6.63 44.33
CA LEU A 18 -6.09 -6.42 44.20
C LEU A 18 -6.88 -7.06 45.33
N HIS A 19 -6.45 -8.24 45.78
CA HIS A 19 -7.12 -8.94 46.87
C HIS A 19 -6.94 -8.20 48.20
N ASP A 20 -5.75 -7.66 48.46
CA ASP A 20 -5.48 -6.84 49.65
C ASP A 20 -6.19 -5.48 49.56
N TYR A 21 -6.29 -4.87 48.37
CA TYR A 21 -7.11 -3.67 48.11
C TYR A 21 -8.56 -3.86 48.55
N LYS A 22 -9.16 -4.99 48.15
CA LYS A 22 -10.55 -5.32 48.49
C LYS A 22 -10.73 -5.60 49.99
N ARG A 23 -9.64 -5.93 50.70
CA ARG A 23 -9.62 -6.17 52.15
C ARG A 23 -9.40 -4.91 52.99
N GLY A 24 -9.24 -3.73 52.37
CA GLY A 24 -9.25 -2.43 53.03
C GLY A 24 -8.10 -2.17 54.02
N SER A 25 -7.01 -2.95 53.94
CA SER A 25 -5.86 -2.80 54.84
C SER A 25 -4.73 -1.98 54.18
N TYR A 26 -4.89 -0.65 54.11
CA TYR A 26 -3.81 0.26 53.71
C TYR A 26 -3.71 1.47 54.63
N ILE A 27 -2.82 1.34 55.60
CA ILE A 27 -2.19 2.45 56.32
C ILE A 27 -1.21 3.12 55.35
N ASP A 28 -1.72 4.02 54.51
CA ASP A 28 -1.05 5.22 53.98
C ASP A 28 -1.66 5.61 52.62
N ALA A 29 -2.38 6.73 52.61
CA ALA A 29 -3.09 7.24 51.45
C ALA A 29 -2.14 7.51 50.26
N ALA A 30 -0.87 7.86 50.51
CA ALA A 30 0.11 8.15 49.46
C ALA A 30 0.44 6.92 48.59
N SER A 31 0.48 5.73 49.20
CA SER A 31 0.75 4.47 48.50
C SER A 31 -0.43 4.02 47.60
N PHE A 32 -1.65 4.33 48.03
CA PHE A 32 -2.89 4.06 47.30
C PHE A 32 -3.01 4.92 46.04
N TYR A 33 -2.71 6.21 46.15
CA TYR A 33 -2.74 7.11 44.98
C TYR A 33 -1.68 6.74 43.94
N SER A 34 -0.48 6.35 44.35
CA SER A 34 0.59 5.94 43.42
C SER A 34 0.21 4.70 42.60
N THR A 35 -0.36 3.69 43.26
CA THR A 35 -0.75 2.41 42.62
C THR A 35 -2.02 2.53 41.77
N GLU A 36 -3.01 3.35 42.16
CA GLU A 36 -4.18 3.63 41.33
C GLU A 36 -3.83 4.36 40.03
N VAL A 37 -2.91 5.34 40.09
CA VAL A 37 -2.51 6.12 38.92
C VAL A 37 -1.73 5.25 37.93
N GLU A 38 -0.77 4.47 38.40
CA GLU A 38 -0.01 3.54 37.54
C GLU A 38 -0.91 2.47 36.91
N ALA A 39 -1.84 1.89 37.68
CA ALA A 39 -2.77 0.89 37.16
C ALA A 39 -3.69 1.46 36.07
N ARG A 40 -4.17 2.71 36.24
CA ARG A 40 -5.00 3.40 35.24
C ARG A 40 -4.23 3.72 33.96
N GLU A 41 -2.96 4.11 34.06
CA GLU A 41 -2.11 4.34 32.90
C GLU A 41 -1.83 3.06 32.12
N ILE A 42 -1.46 1.98 32.80
CA ILE A 42 -1.20 0.68 32.16
C ILE A 42 -2.45 0.18 31.42
N VAL A 43 -3.64 0.32 32.02
CA VAL A 43 -4.91 -0.05 31.37
C VAL A 43 -5.23 0.86 30.18
N ARG A 44 -4.96 2.17 30.27
CA ARG A 44 -5.10 3.09 29.11
C ARG A 44 -4.18 2.69 27.98
N LEU A 45 -2.91 2.43 28.27
CA LEU A 45 -1.92 2.05 27.26
C LEU A 45 -2.25 0.71 26.61
N LEU A 46 -2.67 -0.29 27.39
CA LEU A 46 -3.16 -1.56 26.86
C LEU A 46 -4.38 -1.39 25.97
N ARG A 47 -5.33 -0.53 26.35
CA ARG A 47 -6.53 -0.24 25.55
C ARG A 47 -6.17 0.41 24.21
N VAL A 48 -5.26 1.38 24.21
CA VAL A 48 -4.78 2.05 22.99
C VAL A 48 -4.05 1.05 22.08
N GLN A 49 -3.16 0.23 22.63
CA GLN A 49 -2.41 -0.79 21.89
C GLN A 49 -3.30 -1.90 21.30
N LEU A 50 -4.39 -2.26 21.97
CA LEU A 50 -5.36 -3.22 21.43
C LEU A 50 -6.19 -2.60 20.30
N ASN A 51 -6.58 -1.33 20.41
CA ASN A 51 -7.38 -0.64 19.40
C ASN A 51 -6.59 -0.42 18.10
N THR A 52 -5.29 -0.11 18.18
CA THR A 52 -4.44 0.07 16.99
C THR A 52 -4.22 -1.24 16.22
N LYS A 53 -4.09 -2.38 16.92
CA LYS A 53 -3.91 -3.71 16.30
C LYS A 53 -5.20 -4.30 15.69
N ALA A 54 -6.36 -3.84 16.13
CA ALA A 54 -7.63 -4.19 15.50
C ALA A 54 -7.82 -3.44 14.15
N MET A 55 -7.25 -2.25 14.03
CA MET A 55 -7.52 -1.34 12.92
C MET A 55 -6.76 -1.64 11.60
N SER A 56 -5.70 -2.48 11.61
CA SER A 56 -4.93 -2.81 10.40
C SER A 56 -5.28 -4.13 9.70
N ARG A 57 -5.94 -5.08 10.38
CA ARG A 57 -6.21 -6.42 9.81
C ARG A 57 -7.43 -6.52 8.90
N GLY A 58 -8.45 -5.68 9.09
CA GLY A 58 -9.72 -5.81 8.37
C GLY A 58 -9.86 -5.02 7.07
N ARG A 59 -8.99 -4.02 6.82
CA ARG A 59 -9.24 -3.03 5.76
C ARG A 59 -8.82 -3.51 4.36
N TRP A 60 -7.70 -4.22 4.26
CA TRP A 60 -7.13 -4.65 2.97
C TRP A 60 -7.94 -5.75 2.28
N GLY A 61 -8.47 -6.73 3.03
CA GLY A 61 -9.28 -7.81 2.47
C GLY A 61 -10.61 -7.33 1.87
N LEU A 62 -11.23 -6.29 2.44
CA LEU A 62 -12.45 -5.68 1.89
C LEU A 62 -12.20 -4.90 0.61
N TRP A 63 -11.03 -4.25 0.50
CA TRP A 63 -10.61 -3.55 -0.72
C TRP A 63 -10.36 -4.52 -1.88
N LEU A 64 -9.60 -5.59 -1.64
CA LEU A 64 -9.35 -6.65 -2.64
C LEU A 64 -10.64 -7.34 -3.10
N ARG A 65 -11.57 -7.60 -2.17
CA ARG A 65 -12.89 -8.20 -2.50
C ARG A 65 -13.77 -7.29 -3.35
N ARG A 66 -13.61 -5.96 -3.27
CA ARG A 66 -14.33 -5.00 -4.14
C ARG A 66 -13.75 -4.96 -5.55
N LEU A 67 -12.43 -5.14 -5.70
CA LEU A 67 -11.77 -5.14 -7.01
C LEU A 67 -12.04 -6.42 -7.82
N GLY A 68 -12.24 -7.56 -7.15
CA GLY A 68 -12.41 -8.86 -7.82
C GLY A 68 -13.69 -9.02 -8.65
N LYS A 69 -14.75 -8.25 -8.40
CA LYS A 69 -16.05 -8.45 -9.07
C LYS A 69 -16.06 -8.01 -10.54
N ASN A 70 -15.20 -7.06 -10.93
CA ASN A 70 -15.17 -6.54 -12.31
C ASN A 70 -13.87 -6.87 -13.04
N PHE A 71 -13.03 -7.74 -12.48
CA PHE A 71 -11.70 -8.01 -13.02
C PHE A 71 -11.75 -8.69 -14.40
N LEU A 72 -12.76 -9.53 -14.65
CA LEU A 72 -12.93 -10.18 -15.96
C LEU A 72 -13.16 -9.19 -17.10
N TYR A 73 -13.84 -8.07 -16.83
CA TYR A 73 -14.07 -7.03 -17.83
C TYR A 73 -12.94 -5.99 -17.84
N SER A 74 -12.26 -5.78 -16.71
CA SER A 74 -11.16 -4.81 -16.66
C SER A 74 -9.97 -5.24 -17.52
N VAL A 75 -9.65 -6.54 -17.57
CA VAL A 75 -8.52 -7.04 -18.38
C VAL A 75 -8.70 -6.76 -19.89
N PRO A 76 -9.80 -7.14 -20.55
CA PRO A 76 -9.99 -6.82 -21.97
C PRO A 76 -10.12 -5.32 -22.19
N VAL A 77 -10.73 -4.57 -21.27
CA VAL A 77 -10.83 -3.10 -21.36
C VAL A 77 -9.45 -2.44 -21.30
N THR A 78 -8.57 -2.87 -20.40
CA THR A 78 -7.20 -2.31 -20.31
C THR A 78 -6.37 -2.70 -21.52
N VAL A 79 -6.47 -3.94 -22.00
CA VAL A 79 -5.78 -4.37 -23.24
C VAL A 79 -6.26 -3.57 -24.44
N ALA A 80 -7.59 -3.40 -24.61
CA ALA A 80 -8.15 -2.62 -25.71
C ALA A 80 -7.78 -1.13 -25.62
N PHE A 81 -7.71 -0.58 -24.41
CA PHE A 81 -7.25 0.79 -24.18
C PHE A 81 -5.78 0.95 -24.55
N LEU A 82 -4.89 0.06 -24.08
CA LEU A 82 -3.47 0.10 -24.41
C LEU A 82 -3.23 -0.05 -25.91
N ASP A 83 -3.94 -0.97 -26.57
CA ASP A 83 -3.87 -1.10 -28.03
C ASP A 83 -4.38 0.15 -28.77
N SER A 84 -5.33 0.88 -28.19
CA SER A 84 -5.88 2.10 -28.80
C SER A 84 -5.01 3.34 -28.60
N VAL A 85 -4.22 3.42 -27.53
CA VAL A 85 -3.46 4.65 -27.17
C VAL A 85 -2.17 4.79 -27.97
N GLY A 86 -1.42 3.72 -28.23
CA GLY A 86 -0.20 3.85 -29.02
C GLY A 86 0.62 2.58 -29.21
N TYR A 87 1.59 2.65 -30.11
CA TYR A 87 2.55 1.59 -30.43
C TYR A 87 3.97 2.15 -30.39
N VAL A 88 4.88 1.46 -29.70
CA VAL A 88 6.31 1.80 -29.74
C VAL A 88 6.92 1.06 -30.91
N ALA A 89 7.36 1.82 -31.91
CA ALA A 89 8.05 1.28 -33.08
C ALA A 89 9.55 1.55 -32.96
N LYS A 90 10.35 0.53 -33.29
CA LYS A 90 11.79 0.69 -33.50
C LYS A 90 12.01 1.19 -34.92
N VAL A 91 12.75 2.27 -35.09
CA VAL A 91 13.12 2.79 -36.40
C VAL A 91 14.45 2.15 -36.82
N GLU A 92 14.41 1.29 -37.83
CA GLU A 92 15.59 0.71 -38.47
C GLU A 92 15.64 1.19 -39.92
N GLY A 93 16.61 2.04 -40.28
CA GLY A 93 16.82 2.45 -41.67
C GLY A 93 17.38 3.86 -41.84
N ILE A 94 18.00 4.10 -43.00
CA ILE A 94 18.61 5.37 -43.40
C ILE A 94 17.60 6.38 -44.00
N SER A 95 16.36 5.96 -44.25
CA SER A 95 15.38 6.75 -45.00
C SER A 95 14.74 7.90 -44.22
N MET A 96 14.90 7.93 -42.89
CA MET A 96 14.35 8.96 -42.00
C MET A 96 15.44 9.93 -41.48
N GLN A 97 16.64 9.86 -42.06
CA GLN A 97 17.75 10.75 -41.75
C GLN A 97 17.54 12.12 -42.40
N PRO A 98 17.98 13.23 -41.76
CA PRO A 98 18.84 13.29 -40.57
C PRO A 98 18.09 13.44 -39.22
N SER A 99 16.76 13.44 -39.20
CA SER A 99 15.96 13.74 -38.00
C SER A 99 15.79 12.56 -37.03
N LEU A 100 15.91 11.32 -37.52
CA LEU A 100 15.95 10.09 -36.73
C LEU A 100 17.24 9.34 -37.11
N ASN A 101 18.02 8.94 -36.12
CA ASN A 101 19.34 8.31 -36.20
C ASN A 101 20.49 9.21 -36.73
N PRO A 102 20.99 10.18 -35.93
CA PRO A 102 22.17 10.97 -36.29
C PRO A 102 23.44 10.11 -36.19
N GLU A 103 23.95 9.64 -37.34
CA GLU A 103 25.27 9.05 -37.68
C GLU A 103 25.94 7.98 -36.78
N ASP A 104 25.61 7.90 -35.49
CA ASP A 104 26.15 6.95 -34.53
C ASP A 104 25.34 5.65 -34.59
N GLN A 105 25.85 4.70 -35.38
CA GLN A 105 25.30 3.36 -35.68
C GLN A 105 25.01 2.46 -34.45
N LYS A 106 25.07 2.96 -33.21
CA LYS A 106 24.87 2.23 -31.95
C LYS A 106 23.55 2.53 -31.24
N THR A 107 22.82 3.60 -31.59
CA THR A 107 21.56 3.96 -30.93
C THR A 107 20.37 3.67 -31.84
N ASN A 108 19.52 2.72 -31.43
CA ASN A 108 18.24 2.50 -32.08
C ASN A 108 17.21 3.47 -31.51
N ASP A 109 16.60 4.29 -32.38
CA ASP A 109 15.57 5.22 -31.96
C ASP A 109 14.22 4.51 -31.81
N TYR A 110 13.59 4.73 -30.67
CA TYR A 110 12.24 4.27 -30.38
C TYR A 110 11.28 5.45 -30.52
N VAL A 111 10.32 5.33 -31.43
CA VAL A 111 9.27 6.33 -31.62
C VAL A 111 7.96 5.80 -31.06
N LEU A 112 7.28 6.65 -30.29
CA LEU A 112 5.95 6.36 -29.78
C LEU A 112 4.92 6.88 -30.79
N LEU A 113 4.25 5.95 -31.45
CA LEU A 113 3.21 6.25 -32.44
C LEU A 113 1.85 6.28 -31.76
N ASN A 114 1.16 7.40 -31.89
CA ASN A 114 -0.19 7.56 -31.36
C ASN A 114 -1.22 6.96 -32.33
N LYS A 115 -1.76 5.78 -32.01
CA LYS A 115 -2.82 5.15 -32.81
C LYS A 115 -4.17 5.86 -32.69
N TRP A 116 -4.40 6.61 -31.61
CA TRP A 116 -5.64 7.35 -31.37
C TRP A 116 -5.80 8.52 -32.34
N ALA A 117 -4.70 9.19 -32.71
CA ALA A 117 -4.72 10.29 -33.68
C ALA A 117 -5.16 9.80 -35.08
N ILE A 118 -4.68 8.61 -35.48
CA ILE A 118 -5.03 7.96 -36.75
C ILE A 118 -6.52 7.61 -36.78
N ARG A 119 -7.08 7.06 -35.70
CA ARG A 119 -8.52 6.71 -35.62
C ARG A 119 -9.46 7.92 -35.72
N ASN A 120 -9.00 9.10 -35.31
CA ASN A 120 -9.77 10.34 -35.43
C ASN A 120 -9.49 11.10 -36.74
N PHE A 121 -8.79 10.48 -37.70
CA PHE A 121 -8.42 11.07 -38.99
C PHE A 121 -7.68 12.41 -38.87
N LYS A 122 -6.97 12.64 -37.76
CA LYS A 122 -6.17 13.85 -37.51
C LYS A 122 -4.75 13.67 -38.06
N VAL A 123 -4.62 13.34 -39.34
CA VAL A 123 -3.32 13.20 -40.01
C VAL A 123 -3.14 14.39 -40.95
N GLN A 124 -2.04 15.11 -40.79
CA GLN A 124 -1.67 16.24 -41.64
C GLN A 124 -0.50 15.87 -42.54
N HIS A 125 -0.30 16.66 -43.60
CA HIS A 125 0.83 16.46 -44.49
C HIS A 125 2.13 16.80 -43.76
N GLY A 126 3.08 15.86 -43.75
CA GLY A 126 4.33 15.96 -42.97
C GLY A 126 4.35 15.06 -41.73
N ASP A 127 3.23 14.43 -41.36
CA ASP A 127 3.20 13.46 -40.26
C ASP A 127 3.88 12.14 -40.65
N ILE A 128 4.65 11.59 -39.71
CA ILE A 128 5.32 10.30 -39.86
C ILE A 128 4.36 9.20 -39.37
N VAL A 129 4.05 8.25 -40.24
CA VAL A 129 3.16 7.13 -39.94
C VAL A 129 3.89 5.80 -40.15
N ALA A 130 3.65 4.82 -39.27
CA ALA A 130 4.04 3.45 -39.55
C ALA A 130 2.89 2.74 -40.27
N LEU A 131 3.22 2.15 -41.41
CA LEU A 131 2.36 1.21 -42.11
C LEU A 131 2.82 -0.19 -41.68
N THR A 132 1.88 -1.00 -41.21
CA THR A 132 2.11 -2.40 -40.82
C THR A 132 1.33 -3.29 -41.77
#